data_AF-A0A2E7D8I7-F1
#
_entry.id   AF-A0A2E7D8I7-F1
#
_cell.length_a   1.000
_cell.length_b   1.000
_cell.length_c   1.000
_cell.angle_alpha   90.00
_cell.angle_beta   90.00
_cell.angle_gamma   90.00
#
_symmetry.space_group_name_H-M   'P 1'
#
loop_
_entity.id
_entity.type
_entity.pdbx_description
1 polymer ?
#
loop_
_entity_poly.entity_id
_entity_poly.type
_entity_poly.pdbx_seq_one_letter_code
_entity_poly.pdbx_strand_id
1 'polypeptide(L)' 'MSQSAEQVLDQVYLEVRAKILEVGASLDRISRSSGDVASDERIQKLLAGIEALGTSDDNRAERIQLIFSDDYVDGWNQ' A
#
# COMPACT_ATOMS: atom_id res chain seq x y z
N MET A 1 -25.32 -16.04 5.67
CA MET A 1 -25.70 -14.88 4.84
C MET A 1 -24.46 -14.02 4.70
N SER A 2 -24.16 -13.50 3.51
CA SER A 2 -23.07 -12.54 3.30
C SER A 2 -23.44 -11.19 3.92
N GLN A 3 -22.46 -10.48 4.47
CA GLN A 3 -22.65 -9.10 4.97
C GLN A 3 -22.93 -8.14 3.81
N SER A 4 -23.68 -7.06 4.05
CA SER A 4 -23.82 -5.96 3.08
C SER A 4 -22.55 -5.10 3.03
N ALA A 5 -22.39 -4.31 1.98
CA ALA A 5 -21.24 -3.42 1.84
C ALA A 5 -21.17 -2.38 2.98
N GLU A 6 -22.32 -1.88 3.43
CA GLU A 6 -22.43 -0.93 4.54
C GLU A 6 -21.99 -1.56 5.86
N GLN A 7 -22.40 -2.80 6.11
CA GLN A 7 -22.00 -3.53 7.32
C GLN A 7 -20.48 -3.77 7.36
N VAL A 8 -19.88 -4.10 6.21
CA VAL A 8 -18.42 -4.26 6.11
C VAL A 8 -17.72 -2.92 6.27
N LEU A 9 -18.23 -1.85 5.64
CA LEU A 9 -17.67 -0.51 5.76
C LEU A 9 -17.64 -0.05 7.23
N ASP A 10 -18.75 -0.17 7.95
CA ASP A 10 -18.84 0.19 9.36
C ASP A 10 -17.81 -0.57 10.21
N GLN A 11 -17.57 -1.85 9.88
CA GLN A 11 -16.61 -2.70 10.58
C GLN A 11 -15.16 -2.25 10.35
N VAL A 12 -14.80 -1.84 9.14
CA VAL A 12 -13.40 -1.56 8.76
C VAL A 12 -13.03 -0.07 8.74
N TYR A 13 -14.01 0.84 8.76
CA TYR A 13 -13.80 2.26 8.49
C TYR A 13 -12.74 2.90 9.38
N LEU A 14 -12.82 2.71 10.69
CA LEU A 14 -11.88 3.32 11.63
C LEU A 14 -10.45 2.76 11.48
N GLU A 15 -10.33 1.46 11.20
CA GLU A 15 -9.04 0.80 11.00
C GLU A 15 -8.38 1.29 9.70
N VAL A 16 -9.12 1.28 8.59
CA VAL A 16 -8.62 1.76 7.29
C VAL A 16 -8.24 3.24 7.37
N ARG A 17 -9.06 4.07 8.03
CA ARG A 17 -8.76 5.48 8.26
C ARG A 17 -7.46 5.67 9.06
N ALA A 18 -7.24 4.88 10.12
CA ALA A 18 -6.02 4.96 10.90
C ALA A 18 -4.79 4.62 10.04
N LYS A 19 -4.86 3.55 9.26
CA LYS A 19 -3.78 3.15 8.34
C LYS A 19 -3.45 4.23 7.30
N ILE A 20 -4.46 4.90 6.74
CA ILE A 20 -4.24 6.02 5.80
C ILE A 20 -3.49 7.17 6.50
N LEU A 21 -3.85 7.51 7.74
CA LEU A 21 -3.17 8.55 8.50
C LEU A 21 -1.72 8.18 8.84
N GLU A 22 -1.48 6.92 9.21
CA GLU A 22 -0.14 6.40 9.50
C GLU A 22 0.79 6.46 8.28
N VAL A 23 0.28 6.09 7.10
CA VAL A 23 1.01 6.23 5.82
C VAL A 23 1.32 7.70 5.54
N GLY A 24 0.32 8.58 5.63
CA GLY A 24 0.52 10.01 5.43
C GLY A 24 1.56 10.62 6.37
N ALA A 25 1.47 10.32 7.67
CA ALA A 25 2.43 10.80 8.66
C ALA A 25 3.87 10.28 8.41
N SER A 26 4.01 9.08 7.85
CA SER A 26 5.31 8.51 7.49
C SER A 26 5.92 9.21 6.27
N LEU A 27 5.12 9.47 5.24
CA LEU A 27 5.56 10.24 4.06
C LEU A 27 5.94 11.68 4.42
N ASP A 28 5.16 12.32 5.28
CA ASP A 28 5.45 13.64 5.85
C ASP A 28 6.81 13.66 6.58
N ARG A 29 7.11 12.60 7.34
CA ARG A 29 8.40 12.48 8.04
C ARG A 29 9.55 12.38 7.05
N ILE A 30 9.40 11.61 5.98
CA ILE A 30 10.39 11.50 4.90
C ILE A 30 10.60 12.88 4.26
N SER A 31 9.52 13.56 3.86
CA SER A 31 9.59 14.86 3.19
C SER A 31 10.20 15.98 4.06
N ARG A 32 10.10 15.89 5.38
CA ARG A 32 10.71 16.85 6.32
C ARG A 32 12.16 16.53 6.69
N SER A 33 12.67 15.36 6.32
CA SER A 33 14.04 14.95 6.62
C SER A 33 15.04 15.58 5.64
N SER A 34 16.33 15.62 6.01
CA SER A 34 17.39 16.04 5.10
C SER A 34 17.72 14.95 4.06
N GLY A 35 18.14 15.38 2.88
CA GLY A 35 18.47 14.49 1.75
C GLY A 35 17.40 14.48 0.67
N ASP A 36 17.66 13.73 -0.40
CA ASP A 36 16.73 13.50 -1.51
C ASP A 36 16.58 12.00 -1.74
N VAL A 37 15.34 11.55 -1.88
CA VAL A 37 14.97 10.15 -2.14
C VAL A 37 14.16 10.03 -3.43
N ALA A 38 14.04 11.08 -4.24
CA ALA A 38 13.23 11.07 -5.46
C ALA A 38 13.65 9.96 -6.45
N SER A 39 14.93 9.59 -6.48
CA SER A 39 15.45 8.49 -7.30
C SER A 39 15.47 7.12 -6.61
N ASP A 40 15.07 7.03 -5.33
CA ASP A 40 15.07 5.77 -4.58
C ASP A 40 13.89 4.88 -5.03
N GLU A 41 14.17 3.68 -5.50
CA GLU A 41 13.13 2.75 -5.97
C GLU A 41 12.07 2.45 -4.90
N ARG A 42 12.41 2.51 -3.61
CA ARG A 42 11.48 2.26 -2.52
C ARG A 42 10.43 3.37 -2.42
N ILE A 43 10.78 4.64 -2.67
CA ILE A 43 9.77 5.71 -2.68
C ILE A 43 8.82 5.53 -3.86
N GLN A 44 9.36 5.10 -5.01
CA GLN A 44 8.56 4.83 -6.20
C GLN A 44 7.57 3.68 -5.98
N LYS A 45 8.02 2.57 -5.36
CA LYS A 45 7.14 1.44 -4.98
C LYS A 45 6.06 1.85 -3.97
N LEU A 46 6.38 2.68 -2.98
CA LEU A 46 5.39 3.21 -2.03
C LEU A 46 4.30 4.04 -2.73
N LEU A 47 4.69 4.95 -3.63
CA LEU A 47 3.74 5.77 -4.38
C LEU A 47 2.85 4.93 -5.30
N ALA A 48 3.42 3.95 -6.01
CA ALA A 48 2.67 3.01 -6.84
C ALA A 48 1.68 2.17 -6.01
N GLY A 49 2.07 1.74 -4.80
CA GLY A 49 1.18 1.03 -3.88
C GLY A 49 -0.02 1.88 -3.43
N ILE A 50 0.20 3.18 -3.18
CA ILE A 50 -0.87 4.12 -2.81
C ILE A 50 -1.82 4.35 -3.98
N GLU A 51 -1.29 4.49 -5.20
CA GLU A 51 -2.12 4.60 -6.41
C GLU A 51 -2.99 3.35 -6.59
N ALA A 52 -2.41 2.15 -6.43
CA ALA A 52 -3.14 0.89 -6.53
C ALA A 52 -4.27 0.79 -5.48
N LEU A 53 -4.05 1.26 -4.25
CA LEU A 53 -5.09 1.32 -3.20
C LEU A 53 -6.30 2.18 -3.61
N GLY A 54 -6.08 3.26 -4.37
CA GLY A 54 -7.13 4.20 -4.78
C GLY A 54 -8.00 3.74 -5.95
N THR A 55 -7.64 2.63 -6.62
CA THR A 55 -8.41 2.10 -7.76
C THR A 55 -9.74 1.49 -7.32
N SER A 56 -10.71 1.33 -8.24
CA SER A 56 -12.02 0.70 -7.97
C SER A 56 -12.03 -0.82 -8.12
N ASP A 57 -10.94 -1.40 -8.60
CA ASP A 57 -10.89 -2.82 -9.01
C ASP A 57 -10.88 -3.77 -7.80
N ASP A 58 -11.44 -4.96 -8.02
CA ASP A 58 -11.22 -6.10 -7.14
C ASP A 58 -9.72 -6.51 -7.21
N ASN A 59 -9.19 -7.10 -6.13
CA ASN A 59 -7.78 -7.54 -6.01
C ASN A 59 -6.71 -6.45 -5.73
N ARG A 60 -7.07 -5.33 -5.10
CA ARG A 60 -6.08 -4.30 -4.65
C ARG A 60 -4.90 -4.89 -3.90
N ALA A 61 -5.16 -5.80 -2.95
CA ALA A 61 -4.12 -6.41 -2.13
C ALA A 61 -3.11 -7.24 -2.95
N GLU A 62 -3.60 -8.01 -3.93
CA GLU A 62 -2.75 -8.81 -4.82
C GLU A 62 -1.86 -7.91 -5.69
N ARG A 63 -2.42 -6.85 -6.26
CA ARG A 63 -1.67 -5.87 -7.06
C ARG A 63 -0.58 -5.19 -6.24
N ILE A 64 -0.91 -4.78 -5.02
CA ILE A 64 0.05 -4.19 -4.08
C ILE A 64 1.14 -5.21 -3.74
N GLN A 65 0.77 -6.47 -3.46
CA GLN A 65 1.73 -7.53 -3.21
C GLN A 65 2.73 -7.69 -4.36
N LEU A 66 2.27 -7.67 -5.61
CA LEU A 66 3.14 -7.76 -6.78
C LEU A 66 4.10 -6.57 -6.92
N ILE A 67 3.67 -5.35 -6.58
CA ILE A 67 4.55 -4.16 -6.58
C ILE A 67 5.74 -4.32 -5.62
N PHE A 68 5.52 -4.98 -4.48
CA PHE A 68 6.54 -5.18 -3.46
C PHE A 68 7.26 -6.53 -3.54
N SER A 69 6.85 -7.42 -4.43
CA SER A 69 7.51 -8.72 -4.60
C SER A 69 8.82 -8.55 -5.36
N ASP A 70 9.79 -9.40 -5.03
CA ASP A 70 10.98 -9.58 -5.86
C ASP A 70 10.62 -10.41 -7.10
N ASP A 71 11.45 -10.29 -8.14
CA ASP A 71 11.31 -11.14 -9.31
C ASP A 71 11.44 -12.61 -8.91
N TYR A 72 10.63 -13.46 -9.55
CA TYR A 72 10.76 -14.89 -9.38
C TYR A 72 12.14 -15.34 -9.89
N VAL A 73 12.92 -15.95 -9.00
CA VAL A 73 14.19 -16.59 -9.35
C VAL A 73 13.99 -18.10 -9.33
N ASP A 74 14.21 -18.75 -10.48
CA ASP A 74 14.19 -20.20 -10.56
C ASP A 74 15.29 -20.80 -9.66
N GLY A 75 14.94 -21.83 -8.88
CA GLY A 75 15.86 -22.45 -7.93
C GLY A 75 16.27 -21.59 -6.72
N TRP A 76 15.51 -20.55 -6.34
CA TRP A 76 15.91 -19.58 -5.29
C TRP A 76 16.21 -20.17 -3.90
N ASN A 77 15.83 -21.43 -3.65
CA ASN A 77 16.04 -22.13 -2.38
C ASN A 77 16.65 -23.53 -2.54
N GLN A 78 17.27 -23.82 -3.69
CA GLN A 78 18.01 -25.07 -3.93
C GLN A 78 19.48 -24.95 -3.53
#